data_AF-A0A4Y7KFG2-F1
#
_entry.id   AF-A0A4Y7KFG2-F1
#
_cell.length_a   1.000
_cell.length_b   1.000
_cell.length_c   1.000
_cell.angle_alpha   90.00
_cell.angle_beta   90.00
_cell.angle_gamma   90.00
#
_symmetry.space_group_name_H-M   'P 1'
#
loop_
_entity.id
_entity.type
_entity.pdbx_description
1 polymer ?
#
loop_
_entity_poly.entity_id
_entity_poly.type
_entity_poly.pdbx_seq_one_letter_code
_entity_poly.pdbx_strand_id
1 'polypeptide(L)'
;MLAEMNTRFYLVNLISVGGRNGQSRKVRTGNIGYIVEHVGGIGSFGVAFQSKCRETGEIAAIKKVRQDKRYKNRELQIMQMLDHPNIVALKHNFFSITGKEEPYLNIVLEFVPNTVYGVAKHYSRMNQHMPLIYVNLHTYQVEEKVDAMDEGQPKTVSSEVYLTAIV
;
A
#
# COMPACT_ATOMS: atom_id res chain seq x y z
N MET A 1 -21.39 -23.88 14.14
CA MET A 1 -22.31 -23.15 13.24
C MET A 1 -21.47 -22.16 12.46
N LEU A 2 -20.98 -22.57 11.28
CA LEU A 2 -20.14 -21.77 10.37
C LEU A 2 -21.09 -21.04 9.41
N ALA A 3 -21.33 -19.75 9.62
CA ALA A 3 -22.02 -18.90 8.65
C ALA A 3 -21.77 -17.42 8.97
N GLU A 4 -20.63 -16.90 8.52
CA GLU A 4 -20.50 -15.49 8.08
C GLU A 4 -19.28 -15.36 7.13
N MET A 5 -19.32 -16.17 6.06
CA MET A 5 -18.50 -16.00 4.86
C MET A 5 -19.10 -14.88 3.97
N ASN A 6 -19.21 -13.64 4.46
CA ASN A 6 -19.63 -12.50 3.64
C ASN A 6 -18.47 -11.54 3.30
N THR A 7 -17.37 -12.14 2.86
CA THR A 7 -16.83 -11.95 1.52
C THR A 7 -16.93 -10.54 0.88
N ARG A 8 -15.83 -9.75 1.00
CA ARG A 8 -15.07 -9.17 -0.12
C ARG A 8 -15.68 -8.03 -0.99
N PHE A 9 -16.40 -7.05 -0.44
CA PHE A 9 -16.75 -5.85 -1.24
C PHE A 9 -16.68 -4.56 -0.41
N TYR A 10 -15.77 -3.64 -0.79
CA TYR A 10 -15.79 -2.27 -0.29
C TYR A 10 -16.40 -1.36 -1.36
N LEU A 11 -17.64 -0.91 -1.16
CA LEU A 11 -18.25 0.13 -1.99
C LEU A 11 -17.96 1.47 -1.34
N VAL A 12 -17.13 2.28 -2.00
CA VAL A 12 -16.58 3.50 -1.39
C VAL A 12 -17.03 4.71 -2.20
N ASN A 13 -17.68 5.65 -1.51
CA ASN A 13 -17.80 7.02 -1.98
C ASN A 13 -16.42 7.67 -1.84
N LEU A 14 -15.67 7.73 -2.93
CA LEU A 14 -14.32 8.30 -2.91
C LEU A 14 -14.35 9.80 -3.17
N ILE A 15 -13.59 10.52 -2.36
CA ILE A 15 -12.99 11.80 -2.74
C ILE A 15 -11.53 11.47 -3.08
N SER A 16 -11.28 11.15 -4.36
CA SER A 16 -9.92 10.82 -4.82
C SER A 16 -9.03 12.06 -4.81
N VAL A 17 -7.84 11.93 -4.21
CA VAL A 17 -6.69 12.82 -4.41
C VAL A 17 -5.47 11.93 -4.60
N GLY A 18 -5.00 11.77 -5.85
CA GLY A 18 -3.77 11.03 -6.14
C GLY A 18 -3.68 10.67 -7.61
N GLY A 19 -2.68 11.23 -8.32
CA GLY A 19 -2.37 10.91 -9.70
C GLY A 19 -0.88 11.12 -9.94
N ARG A 20 -0.24 10.14 -10.60
CA ARG A 20 1.11 10.27 -11.16
C ARG A 20 1.03 10.97 -12.52
N ASN A 21 2.06 11.74 -12.84
CA ASN A 21 2.31 12.36 -14.15
C ASN A 21 1.34 13.49 -14.57
N GLY A 22 1.20 14.54 -13.76
CA GLY A 22 0.62 15.81 -14.23
C GLY A 22 -0.83 15.73 -14.74
N GLN A 23 -1.50 14.57 -14.63
CA GLN A 23 -2.92 14.46 -14.86
C GLN A 23 -3.59 15.24 -13.75
N SER A 24 -4.26 16.33 -14.13
CA SER A 24 -4.99 17.21 -13.23
C SER A 24 -5.74 16.38 -12.20
N ARG A 25 -5.66 16.76 -10.91
CA ARG A 25 -6.46 16.23 -9.79
C ARG A 25 -7.94 16.18 -10.20
N LYS A 26 -8.35 15.12 -10.90
CA LYS A 26 -9.73 14.92 -11.29
C LYS A 26 -10.38 14.23 -10.12
N VAL A 27 -11.09 15.04 -9.34
CA VAL A 27 -12.06 14.53 -8.37
C VAL A 27 -13.09 13.74 -9.18
N ARG A 28 -12.88 12.43 -9.30
CA ARG A 28 -13.88 11.52 -9.84
C ARG A 28 -14.82 11.18 -8.70
N THR A 29 -15.99 11.83 -8.69
CA THR A 29 -17.10 11.43 -7.84
C THR A 29 -17.75 10.20 -8.47
N GLY A 30 -17.53 9.03 -7.88
CA GLY A 30 -18.09 7.77 -8.33
C GLY A 30 -17.87 6.68 -7.29
N ASN A 31 -18.75 5.68 -7.29
CA ASN A 31 -18.57 4.50 -6.46
C ASN A 31 -17.47 3.64 -7.07
N ILE A 32 -16.37 3.44 -6.35
CA ILE A 32 -15.34 2.45 -6.71
C ILE A 32 -15.47 1.27 -5.76
N GLY A 33 -15.39 0.06 -6.32
CA GLY A 33 -15.52 -1.20 -5.65
C GLY A 33 -14.21 -1.98 -5.63
N TYR A 34 -13.80 -2.49 -4.47
CA TYR A 34 -12.67 -3.42 -4.36
C TYR A 34 -13.13 -4.81 -3.93
N ILE A 35 -12.67 -5.82 -4.68
CA ILE A 35 -12.88 -7.24 -4.38
C ILE A 35 -11.58 -7.81 -3.85
N VAL A 36 -11.59 -8.35 -2.63
CA VAL A 36 -10.40 -8.98 -2.04
C VAL A 36 -10.14 -10.33 -2.73
N GLU A 37 -8.99 -10.46 -3.38
CA GLU A 37 -8.57 -11.71 -4.04
C GLU A 37 -7.80 -12.59 -3.06
N HIS A 38 -6.78 -12.01 -2.41
CA HIS A 38 -5.87 -12.72 -1.51
C HIS A 38 -5.56 -11.89 -0.25
N VAL A 39 -5.27 -12.58 0.84
CA VAL A 39 -4.67 -11.96 2.04
C VAL A 39 -3.16 -11.97 1.84
N GLY A 40 -2.55 -10.79 1.73
CA GLY A 40 -1.11 -10.64 1.47
C GLY A 40 -0.27 -10.87 2.73
N GLY A 41 -0.72 -10.35 3.88
CA GLY A 41 -0.02 -10.52 5.14
C GLY A 41 -0.78 -9.94 6.34
N ILE A 42 -0.50 -10.49 7.52
CA ILE A 42 -1.01 -10.00 8.80
C ILE A 42 0.18 -9.42 9.55
N GLY A 43 0.13 -8.13 9.85
CA GLY A 43 1.12 -7.43 10.64
C GLY A 43 0.56 -7.00 12.00
N SER A 44 1.43 -6.51 12.87
CA SER A 44 1.05 -5.91 14.17
C SER A 44 0.04 -4.77 14.03
N PHE A 45 0.12 -4.00 12.94
CA PHE A 45 -0.68 -2.80 12.73
C PHE A 45 -1.95 -3.02 11.89
N GLY A 46 -2.18 -4.22 11.36
CA GLY A 46 -3.33 -4.50 10.53
C GLY A 46 -3.13 -5.64 9.52
N VAL A 47 -4.00 -5.68 8.52
CA VAL A 47 -4.01 -6.72 7.48
C VAL A 47 -3.86 -6.09 6.11
N ALA A 48 -3.03 -6.70 5.28
CA ALA A 48 -2.86 -6.34 3.87
C ALA A 48 -3.60 -7.32 2.96
N PHE A 49 -4.28 -6.78 1.95
CA PHE A 49 -5.06 -7.54 0.99
C PHE A 49 -4.62 -7.21 -0.43
N GLN A 50 -4.41 -8.23 -1.27
CA GLN A 50 -4.46 -8.04 -2.71
C GLN A 50 -5.93 -7.95 -3.11
N SER A 51 -6.30 -6.86 -3.79
CA SER A 51 -7.68 -6.60 -4.20
C SER A 51 -7.74 -6.14 -5.65
N LYS A 52 -8.82 -6.50 -6.33
CA LYS A 52 -9.10 -6.04 -7.70
C LYS A 52 -10.13 -4.94 -7.69
N CYS A 53 -9.81 -3.83 -8.35
CA CYS A 53 -10.75 -2.75 -8.63
C CYS A 53 -11.78 -3.25 -9.64
N ARG A 54 -13.07 -3.13 -9.31
CA ARG A 54 -14.15 -3.63 -10.16
C ARG A 54 -14.33 -2.78 -11.42
N GLU A 55 -14.12 -1.47 -11.30
CA GLU A 55 -14.38 -0.51 -12.37
C GLU A 55 -13.24 -0.46 -13.39
N THR A 56 -11.98 -0.64 -12.93
CA THR A 56 -10.80 -0.58 -13.81
C THR A 56 -10.18 -1.95 -14.09
N GLY A 57 -10.52 -2.97 -13.30
CA GLY A 57 -9.86 -4.28 -13.36
C GLY A 57 -8.44 -4.30 -12.80
N GLU A 58 -7.91 -3.16 -12.35
CA GLU A 58 -6.56 -3.05 -11.80
C GLU A 58 -6.42 -3.75 -10.45
N ILE A 59 -5.27 -4.38 -10.23
CA ILE A 59 -4.89 -4.93 -8.93
C ILE A 59 -4.33 -3.82 -8.04
N ALA A 60 -4.67 -3.85 -6.76
CA ALA A 60 -4.23 -2.93 -5.73
C ALA A 60 -3.89 -3.69 -4.44
N ALA A 61 -2.95 -3.16 -3.66
CA ALA A 61 -2.70 -3.59 -2.29
C ALA A 61 -3.53 -2.71 -1.34
N ILE A 62 -4.35 -3.30 -0.47
CA ILE A 62 -5.15 -2.57 0.52
C ILE A 62 -4.64 -2.91 1.91
N LYS A 63 -4.06 -1.93 2.58
CA LYS A 63 -3.67 -2.03 3.99
C LYS A 63 -4.81 -1.52 4.87
N LYS A 64 -5.44 -2.41 5.62
CA LYS A 64 -6.51 -2.10 6.58
C LYS A 64 -5.91 -1.99 7.98
N VAL A 65 -5.96 -0.80 8.56
CA VAL A 65 -5.43 -0.50 9.90
C VAL A 65 -6.54 -0.01 10.81
N ARG A 66 -6.48 -0.32 12.11
CA ARG A 66 -7.41 0.28 13.08
C ARG A 66 -7.14 1.78 13.19
N GLN A 67 -8.20 2.58 13.19
CA GLN A 67 -8.09 4.03 13.30
C GLN A 67 -8.65 4.51 14.65
N ASP A 68 -7.75 4.95 15.53
CA ASP A 68 -8.13 5.81 16.65
C ASP A 68 -8.47 7.20 16.11
N LYS A 69 -9.67 7.69 16.44
CA LYS A 69 -10.19 8.99 15.99
C LYS A 69 -9.39 10.18 16.52
N ARG A 70 -8.63 9.99 17.60
CA ARG A 70 -7.83 11.05 18.26
C ARG A 70 -6.53 11.34 17.53
N TYR A 71 -6.07 10.45 16.65
CA TYR A 71 -4.78 10.55 16.01
C TYR A 71 -4.90 10.54 14.49
N LYS A 72 -4.06 11.32 13.80
CA LYS A 72 -3.91 11.21 12.35
C LYS A 72 -2.98 10.04 12.05
N ASN A 73 -3.29 9.28 11.00
CA ASN A 73 -2.42 8.21 10.56
C ASN A 73 -1.21 8.78 9.79
N ARG A 74 -0.01 8.66 10.37
CA ARG A 74 1.24 9.21 9.80
C ARG A 74 1.59 8.56 8.47
N GLU A 75 1.33 7.27 8.30
CA GLU A 75 1.59 6.54 7.06
C GLU A 75 0.77 7.12 5.92
N LEU A 76 -0.54 7.35 6.11
CA LEU A 76 -1.36 8.03 5.11
C LEU A 76 -0.83 9.43 4.76
N GLN A 77 -0.43 10.23 5.76
CA GLN A 77 0.11 11.57 5.52
C GLN A 77 1.37 11.53 4.65
N ILE A 78 2.29 10.61 4.95
CA ILE A 78 3.52 10.41 4.18
C ILE A 78 3.16 10.00 2.74
N MET A 79 2.27 9.01 2.58
CA MET A 79 1.89 8.51 1.25
C MET A 79 1.17 9.57 0.39
N GLN A 80 0.52 10.57 1.00
CA GLN A 80 -0.09 11.70 0.27
C GLN A 80 0.94 12.72 -0.24
N MET A 81 2.15 12.74 0.32
CA MET A 81 3.23 13.66 -0.05
C MET A 81 4.18 13.07 -1.09
N LEU A 82 4.20 11.74 -1.24
CA LEU A 82 5.16 11.05 -2.09
C LEU A 82 4.59 10.84 -3.49
N ASP A 83 5.31 11.33 -4.50
CA ASP A 83 5.06 11.04 -5.91
C ASP A 83 6.39 10.74 -6.62
N HIS A 84 6.79 9.46 -6.62
CA HIS A 84 8.06 9.03 -7.19
C HIS A 84 7.92 7.65 -7.83
N PRO A 85 8.56 7.38 -9.00
CA PRO A 85 8.45 6.10 -9.72
C PRO A 85 8.91 4.89 -8.90
N ASN A 86 9.89 5.06 -8.02
CA ASN A 86 10.40 3.98 -7.18
C ASN A 86 9.63 3.79 -5.86
N ILE A 87 8.68 4.67 -5.54
CA ILE A 87 7.83 4.55 -4.34
C ILE A 87 6.50 3.93 -4.77
N VAL A 88 5.82 3.18 -3.91
CA VAL A 88 4.47 2.66 -4.24
C VAL A 88 3.46 3.82 -4.21
N ALA A 89 2.59 3.92 -5.21
CA ALA A 89 1.64 5.04 -5.27
C ALA A 89 0.44 4.86 -4.32
N LEU A 90 0.03 5.94 -3.65
CA LEU A 90 -1.29 6.04 -3.05
C LEU A 90 -2.33 6.24 -4.14
N LYS A 91 -3.23 5.27 -4.32
CA LYS A 91 -4.37 5.39 -5.25
C LYS A 91 -5.56 6.04 -4.56
N HIS A 92 -5.96 5.49 -3.41
CA HIS A 92 -7.13 5.90 -2.66
C HIS A 92 -6.95 5.67 -1.16
N ASN A 93 -7.82 6.28 -0.36
CA ASN A 93 -7.96 5.94 1.06
C ASN A 93 -9.43 6.09 1.47
N PHE A 94 -9.88 5.27 2.42
CA PHE A 94 -11.24 5.35 2.93
C PHE A 94 -11.40 4.69 4.29
N PHE A 95 -12.40 5.14 5.05
CA PHE A 95 -12.77 4.52 6.31
C PHE A 95 -13.84 3.44 6.10
N SER A 96 -13.72 2.33 6.82
CA SER A 96 -14.73 1.28 6.88
C SER A 96 -15.07 0.98 8.33
N ILE A 97 -16.35 0.78 8.64
CA ILE A 97 -16.82 0.43 9.98
C ILE A 97 -17.23 -1.04 9.95
N THR A 98 -16.75 -1.83 10.92
CA THR A 98 -17.20 -3.21 11.11
C THR A 98 -18.13 -3.23 12.34
N GLY A 99 -19.45 -3.16 12.10
CA GLY A 99 -20.45 -3.18 13.18
C GLY A 99 -20.35 -1.99 14.13
N LYS A 100 -20.24 -2.25 15.44
CA LYS A 100 -20.15 -1.22 16.50
C LYS A 100 -18.71 -0.86 16.89
N GLU A 101 -17.70 -1.38 16.19
CA GLU A 101 -16.29 -1.15 16.51
C GLU A 101 -15.77 0.22 16.03
N GLU A 102 -14.57 0.57 16.49
CA GLU A 102 -13.79 1.68 15.97
C GLU A 102 -13.58 1.56 14.44
N PRO A 103 -13.56 2.69 13.72
CA PRO A 103 -13.37 2.67 12.27
C PRO A 103 -12.00 2.11 11.92
N TYR A 104 -11.92 1.47 10.75
CA TYR A 104 -10.67 1.10 10.13
C TYR A 104 -10.34 2.09 9.02
N LEU A 105 -9.09 2.48 8.90
CA LEU A 105 -8.56 3.17 7.74
C LEU A 105 -8.06 2.13 6.74
N ASN A 106 -8.47 2.26 5.48
CA ASN A 106 -8.01 1.45 4.36
C ASN A 106 -7.16 2.33 3.46
N ILE A 107 -5.88 1.99 3.31
CA ILE A 107 -4.93 2.67 2.44
C ILE A 107 -4.79 1.82 1.18
N VAL A 108 -5.23 2.34 0.03
CA VAL A 108 -5.20 1.63 -1.25
C VAL A 108 -3.97 2.07 -2.02
N LEU A 109 -3.11 1.11 -2.31
CA LEU A 109 -1.80 1.27 -2.89
C LEU A 109 -1.72 0.55 -4.24
N GLU A 110 -0.79 1.00 -5.07
CA GLU A 110 -0.31 0.20 -6.20
C GLU A 110 0.18 -1.18 -5.73
N PHE A 111 -0.16 -2.24 -6.48
CA PHE A 111 0.26 -3.59 -6.16
C PHE A 111 1.57 -3.93 -6.86
N VAL A 112 2.54 -4.44 -6.09
CA VAL A 112 3.82 -4.95 -6.60
C VAL A 112 3.89 -6.46 -6.34
N PRO A 113 3.98 -7.31 -7.38
CA PRO A 113 3.81 -8.75 -7.23
C PRO A 113 4.96 -9.46 -6.50
N ASN A 114 6.15 -8.86 -6.49
CA ASN A 114 7.35 -9.47 -5.92
C ASN A 114 8.04 -8.55 -4.93
N THR A 115 8.66 -9.17 -3.94
CA THR A 115 9.37 -8.49 -2.87
C THR A 115 10.85 -8.81 -2.97
N VAL A 116 11.74 -7.86 -2.65
CA VAL A 116 13.19 -8.13 -2.63
C VAL A 116 13.50 -9.29 -1.67
N TYR A 117 12.81 -9.34 -0.52
CA TYR A 117 12.88 -10.48 0.40
C TYR A 117 12.46 -11.80 -0.25
N GLY A 118 11.36 -11.81 -1.00
CA GLY A 118 10.86 -13.00 -1.70
C GLY A 118 11.83 -13.51 -2.75
N VAL A 119 12.42 -12.59 -3.53
CA VAL A 119 13.45 -12.90 -4.52
C VAL A 119 14.72 -13.44 -3.84
N ALA A 120 15.22 -12.77 -2.81
CA ALA A 120 16.39 -13.21 -2.06
C ALA A 120 16.17 -14.60 -1.43
N LYS A 121 14.99 -14.83 -0.84
CA LYS A 121 14.59 -16.12 -0.25
C LYS A 121 14.50 -17.22 -1.31
N HIS A 122 14.04 -16.90 -2.52
CA HIS A 122 14.00 -17.84 -3.62
C HIS A 122 15.42 -18.32 -4.01
N TYR A 123 16.36 -17.39 -4.19
CA TYR A 123 17.77 -17.75 -4.46
C TYR A 123 18.40 -18.56 -3.32
N SER A 124 18.18 -18.14 -2.07
CA SER A 124 18.66 -18.88 -0.89
C SER A 124 18.13 -20.31 -0.84
N ARG A 125 16.85 -20.54 -1.16
CA ARG A 125 16.26 -21.90 -1.24
C ARG A 125 16.85 -22.77 -2.33
N MET A 126 17.29 -22.17 -3.43
CA MET A 126 18.00 -22.86 -4.51
C MET A 126 19.49 -23.06 -4.21
N ASN A 127 19.95 -22.65 -3.01
CA ASN A 127 21.36 -22.62 -2.62
C ASN A 127 22.23 -21.83 -3.61
N GLN A 128 21.66 -20.75 -4.16
CA GLN A 128 22.31 -19.84 -5.09
C GLN A 128 22.38 -18.44 -4.47
N HIS A 129 23.40 -17.69 -4.86
CA HIS A 129 23.45 -16.27 -4.55
C HIS A 129 22.62 -15.48 -5.56
N MET A 130 21.94 -14.45 -5.06
CA MET A 130 21.28 -13.47 -5.93
C MET A 130 22.34 -12.80 -6.82
N PRO A 131 22.16 -12.78 -8.15
CA PRO A 131 23.10 -12.11 -9.05
C PRO A 131 23.37 -10.66 -8.66
N LEU A 132 24.65 -10.26 -8.69
CA LEU A 132 25.09 -8.94 -8.24
C LEU A 132 24.40 -7.78 -8.98
N ILE A 133 24.05 -7.98 -10.25
CA ILE A 133 23.29 -6.99 -11.02
C ILE A 133 21.94 -6.65 -10.38
N TYR A 134 21.21 -7.65 -9.84
CA TYR A 134 19.95 -7.39 -9.16
C TYR A 134 20.15 -6.69 -7.82
N VAL A 135 21.22 -7.05 -7.10
CA VAL A 135 21.59 -6.38 -5.84
C VAL A 135 21.85 -4.90 -6.12
N ASN A 136 22.70 -4.59 -7.10
CA ASN A 136 23.05 -3.22 -7.46
C ASN A 136 21.84 -2.41 -7.92
N LEU A 137 20.99 -2.98 -8.77
CA LEU A 137 19.76 -2.33 -9.25
C LEU A 137 18.81 -2.01 -8.09
N HIS A 138 18.58 -2.96 -7.18
CA HIS A 138 17.73 -2.71 -6.01
C HIS A 138 18.33 -1.69 -5.05
N THR A 139 19.65 -1.73 -4.81
CA THR A 139 20.33 -0.74 -3.97
C THR A 139 20.17 0.66 -4.55
N TYR A 140 20.45 0.84 -5.85
CA TYR A 140 20.30 2.13 -6.53
C TYR A 140 18.87 2.66 -6.46
N GLN A 141 17.88 1.80 -6.72
CA GLN A 141 16.46 2.18 -6.61
C GLN A 141 16.06 2.57 -5.18
N VAL A 142 16.68 1.99 -4.15
CA VAL A 142 16.42 2.35 -2.75
C VAL A 142 17.05 3.70 -2.42
N GLU A 143 18.27 3.97 -2.87
CA GLU A 143 18.93 5.27 -2.70
C GLU A 143 18.07 6.40 -3.30
N GLU A 144 17.60 6.24 -4.53
CA GLU A 144 16.72 7.22 -5.20
C GLU A 144 15.41 7.47 -4.43
N LYS A 145 14.85 6.43 -3.78
CA LYS A 145 13.66 6.60 -2.92
C LYS A 145 13.98 7.43 -1.67
N VAL A 146 15.13 7.17 -1.04
CA VAL A 146 15.53 7.84 0.20
C VAL A 146 15.76 9.33 -0.09
N ASP A 147 16.44 9.64 -1.18
CA ASP A 147 16.68 11.02 -1.61
C ASP A 147 15.36 11.76 -1.88
N ALA A 148 14.43 11.13 -2.61
CA ALA A 148 13.10 11.70 -2.87
C ALA A 148 12.28 11.95 -1.59
N MET A 149 12.46 11.13 -0.55
CA MET A 149 11.82 11.33 0.75
C MET A 149 12.48 12.46 1.55
N ASP A 150 13.80 12.65 1.41
CA ASP A 150 14.57 13.69 2.09
C ASP A 150 14.36 15.09 1.46
N GLU A 151 14.10 15.18 0.15
CA GLU A 151 13.79 16.44 -0.54
C GLU A 151 12.47 17.09 -0.07
N GLY A 152 11.63 16.37 0.71
CA GLY A 152 10.37 16.87 1.28
C GLY A 152 10.40 17.42 2.72
N GLN A 153 11.45 17.14 3.53
CA GLN A 153 11.75 17.56 4.94
C GLN A 153 10.65 17.38 6.04
N PRO A 154 10.95 17.15 7.36
CA PRO A 154 12.24 17.01 8.05
C PRO A 154 12.55 15.59 8.58
N LYS A 155 13.84 15.38 8.86
CA LYS A 155 14.49 14.20 9.46
C LYS A 155 13.87 13.78 10.80
N THR A 156 12.92 12.84 10.81
CA THR A 156 12.60 11.96 11.96
C THR A 156 11.48 11.00 11.57
N VAL A 157 11.72 10.10 10.64
CA VAL A 157 10.80 8.96 10.46
C VAL A 157 11.60 7.71 10.75
N SER A 158 11.16 6.98 11.76
CA SER A 158 11.72 5.70 12.19
C SER A 158 11.89 4.75 11.00
N SER A 159 12.97 3.99 11.03
CA SER A 159 13.36 2.88 10.15
C SER A 159 12.20 1.91 9.78
N GLU A 160 11.10 1.91 10.53
CA GLU A 160 9.90 1.10 10.26
C GLU A 160 9.05 1.59 9.07
N VAL A 161 9.14 2.85 8.65
CA VAL A 161 8.39 3.34 7.46
C VAL A 161 9.08 2.93 6.15
N TYR A 162 10.39 2.67 6.19
CA TYR A 162 11.22 2.38 5.02
C TYR A 162 10.91 1.03 4.35
N LEU A 163 10.19 0.13 5.01
CA LEU A 163 9.93 -1.24 4.51
C LEU A 163 8.52 -1.49 3.96
N THR A 164 7.59 -0.53 4.06
CA THR A 164 6.18 -0.80 3.73
C THR A 164 5.86 -0.69 2.23
N ALA A 165 6.85 -0.37 1.39
CA ALA A 165 6.72 -0.46 -0.07
C ALA A 165 6.77 -1.90 -0.61
N ILE A 166 6.71 -2.89 0.28
CA ILE A 166 6.80 -4.31 -0.02
C ILE A 166 5.73 -5.05 0.80
N VAL A 167 4.45 -4.78 0.51
CA VAL A 167 3.33 -5.70 0.76
C VAL A 167 2.31 -5.57 -0.36
#